data_AF-A0A7Y3K2M6-F1
#
_entry.id   AF-A0A7Y3K2M6-F1
#
_cell.length_a   1.000
_cell.length_b   1.000
_cell.length_c   1.000
_cell.angle_alpha   90.00
_cell.angle_beta   90.00
_cell.angle_gamma   90.00
#
_symmetry.space_group_name_H-M   'P 1'
#
loop_
_entity.id
_entity.type
_entity.pdbx_description
1 polymer ?
#
loop_
_entity_poly.entity_id
_entity_poly.type
_entity_poly.pdbx_seq_one_letter_code
_entity_poly.pdbx_strand_id
1 'polypeptide(L)'
;SHPRVPCTIIGIDRPREELNRRINQRVRNMMAAGLLDEVTTLFHRDQPMSKQAADGVGYRQLIAHLRGKIPLDDAVEQIKIQTRHLAKLQRTWLRRFSQVHWLKATESSSPDALVHEALQTLPTDQTVRQEPSA
;
A
#
# COMPACT_ATOMS: atom_id res chain seq x y z
N SER A 1 2.35 7.01 18.86
CA SER A 1 1.62 5.88 19.48
C SER A 1 2.59 4.74 19.72
N HIS A 2 2.55 4.10 20.90
CA HIS A 2 3.31 2.86 21.15
C HIS A 2 2.43 1.63 20.90
N PRO A 3 2.92 0.59 20.20
CA PRO A 3 2.21 -0.67 20.06
C PRO A 3 2.04 -1.37 21.42
N ARG A 4 0.93 -2.10 21.60
CA ARG A 4 0.59 -2.79 22.86
C ARG A 4 1.42 -4.05 23.11
N VAL A 5 2.05 -4.58 22.08
CA VAL A 5 2.92 -5.75 22.13
C VAL A 5 4.32 -5.34 21.66
N PRO A 6 5.39 -5.98 22.17
CA PRO A 6 6.73 -5.78 21.63
C PRO A 6 6.72 -6.09 20.14
N CYS A 7 7.03 -5.11 19.31
CA CYS A 7 7.18 -5.30 17.88
C CYS A 7 8.22 -4.33 17.32
N THR A 8 8.89 -4.77 16.25
CA THR A 8 9.77 -3.91 15.46
C THR A 8 8.98 -3.39 14.27
N ILE A 9 8.84 -2.07 14.14
CA ILE A 9 8.12 -1.45 13.02
C ILE A 9 9.15 -1.04 11.98
N ILE A 10 9.06 -1.61 10.79
CA ILE A 10 9.96 -1.31 9.67
C ILE A 10 9.16 -0.60 8.58
N GLY A 11 9.66 0.55 8.13
CA GLY A 11 9.06 1.33 7.05
C GLY A 11 10.01 1.40 5.86
N ILE A 12 9.53 1.10 4.65
CA ILE A 12 10.32 1.28 3.43
C ILE A 12 10.02 2.66 2.85
N ASP A 13 11.00 3.56 2.85
CA ASP A 13 10.89 4.88 2.22
C ASP A 13 11.57 4.85 0.85
N ARG A 14 10.95 5.52 -0.12
CA ARG A 14 11.51 5.71 -1.47
C ARG A 14 11.44 7.19 -1.84
N PRO A 15 12.33 7.67 -2.72
CA PRO A 15 12.17 9.00 -3.32
C PRO A 15 10.79 9.17 -3.95
N ARG A 16 10.20 10.36 -3.75
CA ARG A 16 8.81 10.65 -4.16
C ARG A 16 8.59 10.43 -5.66
N GLU A 17 9.55 10.83 -6.48
CA GLU A 17 9.48 10.70 -7.94
C GLU A 17 9.47 9.24 -8.37
N GLU A 18 10.36 8.43 -7.79
CA GLU A 18 10.43 6.99 -8.06
C GLU A 18 9.13 6.28 -7.65
N LEU A 19 8.61 6.60 -6.47
CA LEU A 19 7.35 6.06 -5.97
C LEU A 19 6.18 6.40 -6.91
N ASN A 20 6.11 7.65 -7.38
CA ASN A 20 5.07 8.08 -8.32
C ASN A 20 5.16 7.33 -9.65
N ARG A 21 6.37 7.16 -10.20
CA ARG A 21 6.59 6.42 -11.45
C ARG A 21 6.17 4.95 -11.29
N ARG A 22 6.55 4.30 -10.20
CA ARG A 22 6.15 2.93 -9.85
C ARG A 22 4.63 2.79 -9.71
N ILE A 23 3.97 3.73 -9.03
CA ILE A 23 2.50 3.75 -8.92
C ILE A 23 1.86 3.85 -10.30
N ASN A 24 2.31 4.77 -11.15
CA ASN A 24 1.76 4.94 -12.49
C ASN A 24 1.95 3.67 -13.34
N GLN A 25 3.13 3.03 -13.28
CA GLN A 25 3.39 1.76 -13.96
C GLN A 25 2.50 0.64 -13.41
N ARG A 26 2.32 0.56 -12.09
CA ARG A 26 1.46 -0.45 -11.47
C ARG A 26 0.02 -0.32 -11.95
N VAL A 27 -0.52 0.90 -12.00
CA VAL A 27 -1.89 1.12 -12.50
C VAL A 27 -2.02 0.70 -13.96
N ARG A 28 -1.03 1.05 -14.82
CA ARG A 28 -1.01 0.56 -16.21
C ARG A 28 -1.01 -0.96 -16.28
N ASN A 29 -0.17 -1.62 -15.49
CA ASN A 29 -0.08 -3.07 -15.47
C ASN A 29 -1.40 -3.70 -14.99
N MET A 30 -2.07 -3.12 -13.99
CA MET A 30 -3.38 -3.59 -13.54
C MET A 30 -4.44 -3.48 -14.64
N MET A 31 -4.48 -2.37 -15.37
CA MET A 31 -5.40 -2.21 -16.49
C MET A 31 -5.11 -3.23 -17.60
N ALA A 32 -3.83 -3.41 -17.95
CA ALA A 32 -3.41 -4.41 -18.94
C ALA A 32 -3.69 -5.86 -18.50
N ALA A 33 -3.70 -6.12 -17.19
CA ALA A 33 -4.02 -7.42 -16.61
C ALA A 33 -5.53 -7.67 -16.44
N GLY A 34 -6.40 -6.78 -16.94
CA GLY A 34 -7.86 -6.99 -16.93
C GLY A 34 -8.60 -6.44 -15.70
N LEU A 35 -8.06 -5.43 -15.00
CA LEU A 35 -8.77 -4.78 -13.88
C LEU A 35 -10.15 -4.26 -14.29
N LEU A 36 -10.28 -3.69 -15.50
CA LEU A 36 -11.58 -3.22 -16.00
C LEU A 36 -12.57 -4.39 -16.16
N ASP A 37 -12.11 -5.51 -16.70
CA ASP A 37 -12.94 -6.70 -16.92
C ASP A 37 -13.38 -7.31 -15.58
N GLU A 38 -12.47 -7.38 -14.61
CA GLU A 38 -12.77 -7.82 -13.24
C GLU A 38 -13.87 -6.95 -12.62
N VAL A 39 -13.72 -5.62 -12.64
CA VAL A 39 -14.70 -4.70 -12.06
C VAL A 39 -16.03 -4.73 -12.83
N THR A 40 -15.99 -4.84 -14.15
CA THR A 40 -17.19 -4.95 -15.00
C THR A 40 -17.97 -6.22 -14.66
N THR A 41 -17.28 -7.35 -14.55
CA THR A 41 -17.88 -8.63 -14.15
C THR A 41 -18.55 -8.50 -12.78
N LEU A 42 -17.85 -7.91 -11.79
CA LEU A 42 -18.39 -7.74 -10.44
C LEU A 42 -19.55 -6.75 -10.37
N PHE A 43 -19.54 -5.71 -11.21
CA PHE A 43 -20.59 -4.70 -11.29
C PHE A 43 -21.92 -5.28 -11.82
N HIS A 44 -21.84 -6.26 -12.72
CA HIS A 44 -23.02 -6.89 -13.33
C HIS A 44 -23.50 -8.18 -12.65
N ARG A 45 -22.91 -8.57 -11.52
CA ARG A 45 -23.41 -9.72 -10.74
C ARG A 45 -24.77 -9.39 -10.12
N ASP A 46 -25.61 -10.41 -10.02
CA ASP A 46 -26.93 -10.32 -9.36
C ASP A 46 -26.81 -9.87 -7.90
N GLN A 47 -25.75 -10.34 -7.21
CA GLN A 47 -25.42 -9.87 -5.87
C GLN A 47 -24.44 -8.70 -5.95
N PRO A 48 -24.82 -7.51 -5.45
CA PRO A 48 -23.94 -6.36 -5.47
C PRO A 48 -22.75 -6.55 -4.52
N MET A 49 -21.63 -5.92 -4.87
CA MET A 49 -20.47 -5.83 -3.99
C MET A 49 -20.85 -5.17 -2.65
N SER A 50 -20.16 -5.55 -1.57
CA SER A 50 -20.24 -4.81 -0.32
C SER A 50 -19.76 -3.37 -0.53
N LYS A 51 -20.28 -2.44 0.29
CA LYS A 51 -19.90 -1.03 0.23
C LYS A 51 -18.38 -0.85 0.34
N GLN A 52 -17.75 -1.57 1.29
CA GLN A 52 -16.31 -1.51 1.52
C GLN A 52 -15.51 -1.98 0.31
N ALA A 53 -15.96 -3.04 -0.37
CA ALA A 53 -15.28 -3.53 -1.57
C ALA A 53 -15.42 -2.53 -2.73
N ALA A 54 -16.62 -1.97 -2.93
CA ALA A 54 -16.87 -0.97 -3.98
C ALA A 54 -16.12 0.36 -3.74
N ASP A 55 -15.84 0.71 -2.48
CA ASP A 55 -15.10 1.93 -2.11
C ASP A 55 -13.57 1.77 -2.27
N GLY A 56 -13.07 0.59 -2.62
CA GLY A 56 -11.67 0.33 -2.89
C GLY A 56 -11.09 1.24 -4.00
N VAL A 57 -9.85 1.69 -3.82
CA VAL A 57 -9.10 2.41 -4.87
C VAL A 57 -8.92 1.50 -6.09
N GLY A 58 -9.22 1.98 -7.29
CA GLY A 58 -9.38 1.14 -8.48
C GLY A 58 -10.86 0.93 -8.77
N TYR A 59 -11.52 0.21 -7.87
CA TYR A 59 -12.93 -0.17 -7.99
C TYR A 59 -13.87 1.03 -8.03
N ARG A 60 -13.75 1.94 -7.07
CA ARG A 60 -14.64 3.10 -6.98
C ARG A 60 -14.62 3.96 -8.25
N GLN A 61 -13.43 4.13 -8.84
CA GLN A 61 -13.25 4.93 -10.05
C GLN A 61 -13.83 4.23 -11.28
N LEU A 62 -13.54 2.93 -11.43
CA LEU A 62 -14.06 2.15 -12.55
C LEU A 62 -15.58 1.96 -12.46
N ILE A 63 -16.14 1.79 -11.27
CA ILE A 63 -17.60 1.78 -11.06
C ILE A 63 -18.23 3.13 -11.44
N ALA A 64 -17.55 4.27 -11.16
CA ALA A 64 -18.03 5.56 -11.60
C ALA A 64 -18.04 5.68 -13.14
N HIS A 65 -17.03 5.13 -13.80
CA HIS A 65 -16.99 5.00 -15.26
C HIS A 65 -18.13 4.12 -15.80
N LEU A 66 -18.34 2.93 -15.25
CA LEU A 66 -19.41 2.00 -15.66
C LEU A 66 -20.82 2.59 -15.46
N ARG A 67 -20.98 3.51 -14.50
CA ARG A 67 -22.21 4.28 -14.29
C ARG A 67 -22.36 5.47 -15.24
N GLY A 68 -21.45 5.67 -16.19
CA GLY A 68 -21.45 6.79 -17.14
C GLY A 68 -21.12 8.15 -16.50
N LYS A 69 -20.56 8.19 -15.29
CA LYS A 69 -20.29 9.46 -14.59
C LYS A 69 -19.00 10.15 -15.03
N ILE A 70 -18.01 9.36 -15.45
CA ILE A 70 -16.70 9.84 -15.91
C ILE A 70 -16.17 8.97 -17.08
N PRO A 71 -15.38 9.52 -18.00
CA PRO A 71 -14.62 8.76 -18.99
C PRO A 71 -13.67 7.74 -18.36
N LEU A 72 -13.30 6.70 -19.13
CA LEU A 72 -12.37 5.66 -18.67
C LEU A 72 -10.99 6.25 -18.35
N ASP A 73 -10.49 7.12 -19.22
CA ASP A 73 -9.18 7.75 -19.04
C ASP A 73 -9.13 8.59 -17.76
N ASP A 74 -10.21 9.33 -17.47
CA ASP A 74 -10.35 10.09 -16.22
C ASP A 74 -10.40 9.16 -15.01
N ALA A 75 -11.11 8.03 -15.10
CA ALA A 75 -11.12 7.03 -14.04
C ALA A 75 -9.70 6.50 -13.79
N VAL A 76 -8.95 6.15 -14.83
CA VAL A 76 -7.57 5.66 -14.73
C VAL A 76 -6.63 6.71 -14.11
N GLU A 77 -6.74 7.98 -14.50
CA GLU A 77 -5.99 9.06 -13.87
C GLU A 77 -6.35 9.25 -12.40
N GLN A 78 -7.64 9.17 -12.06
CA GLN A 78 -8.07 9.21 -10.68
C GLN A 78 -7.52 8.04 -9.85
N ILE A 79 -7.42 6.82 -10.40
CA ILE A 79 -6.80 5.68 -9.71
C ILE A 79 -5.34 6.00 -9.36
N LYS A 80 -4.59 6.58 -10.30
CA LYS A 80 -3.19 6.99 -10.05
C LYS A 80 -3.11 8.02 -8.94
N ILE A 81 -3.95 9.07 -8.98
CA ILE A 81 -3.99 10.13 -7.97
C ILE A 81 -4.34 9.55 -6.58
N GLN A 82 -5.40 8.76 -6.48
CA GLN A 82 -5.85 8.20 -5.22
C GLN A 82 -4.86 7.20 -4.65
N THR A 83 -4.17 6.42 -5.50
CA THR A 83 -3.08 5.53 -5.04
C THR A 83 -1.91 6.33 -4.46
N ARG A 84 -1.52 7.46 -5.06
CA ARG A 84 -0.49 8.36 -4.49
C ARG A 84 -0.94 8.96 -3.16
N HIS A 85 -2.21 9.35 -3.06
CA HIS A 85 -2.76 9.88 -1.82
C HIS A 85 -2.74 8.82 -0.71
N LEU A 86 -3.15 7.59 -1.03
CA LEU A 86 -3.08 6.46 -0.10
C LEU A 86 -1.65 6.19 0.37
N ALA A 87 -0.68 6.16 -0.54
CA ALA A 87 0.73 5.98 -0.19
C ALA A 87 1.26 7.10 0.73
N LYS A 88 0.86 8.35 0.48
CA LYS A 88 1.17 9.48 1.37
C LYS A 88 0.56 9.27 2.76
N LEU A 89 -0.72 8.89 2.84
CA LEU A 89 -1.41 8.63 4.11
C LEU A 89 -0.77 7.49 4.90
N GLN A 90 -0.39 6.40 4.22
CA GLN A 90 0.35 5.28 4.83
C GLN A 90 1.68 5.77 5.42
N ARG A 91 2.46 6.56 4.67
CA ARG A 91 3.72 7.14 5.16
C ARG A 91 3.51 8.08 6.34
N THR A 92 2.52 8.96 6.27
CA THR A 92 2.18 9.87 7.38
C THR A 92 1.74 9.10 8.62
N TRP A 93 0.95 8.04 8.45
CA TRP A 93 0.51 7.19 9.54
C TRP A 93 1.68 6.46 10.20
N LEU A 94 2.60 5.88 9.41
CA LEU A 94 3.82 5.23 9.91
C LEU A 94 4.69 6.22 10.71
N ARG A 95 4.82 7.47 10.27
CA ARG A 95 5.57 8.51 11.00
C ARG A 95 5.00 8.87 12.37
N ARG A 96 3.80 8.41 12.73
CA ARG A 96 3.21 8.59 14.08
C ARG A 96 3.77 7.61 15.12
N PHE A 97 4.49 6.57 14.68
CA PHE A 97 5.20 5.67 15.56
C PHE A 97 6.61 6.21 15.81
N SER A 98 7.01 6.30 17.07
CA SER A 98 8.30 6.88 17.47
C SER A 98 9.50 5.98 17.16
N GLN A 99 9.26 4.68 16.90
CA GLN A 99 10.30 3.66 16.72
C GLN A 99 10.20 2.96 15.36
N VAL A 100 9.96 3.71 14.28
CA VAL A 100 10.01 3.12 12.93
C VAL A 100 11.45 3.09 12.44
N HIS A 101 11.93 1.90 12.10
CA HIS A 101 13.18 1.70 11.36
C HIS A 101 12.91 1.94 9.88
N TRP A 102 13.42 3.06 9.35
CA TRP A 102 13.21 3.45 7.96
C TRP A 102 14.31 2.90 7.05
N LEU A 103 13.97 1.95 6.20
CA LEU A 103 14.84 1.45 5.14
C LEU A 103 14.72 2.34 3.91
N LYS A 104 15.84 2.87 3.42
CA LYS A 104 15.86 3.73 2.23
C LYS A 104 16.04 2.88 0.98
N ALA A 105 14.94 2.59 0.32
CA ALA A 105 14.97 1.89 -0.95
C ALA A 105 15.12 2.88 -2.11
N THR A 106 15.90 2.47 -3.10
CA THR A 106 16.12 3.17 -4.37
C THR A 106 15.86 2.21 -5.53
N GLU A 107 15.94 2.71 -6.75
CA GLU A 107 15.80 1.89 -7.96
C GLU A 107 16.85 0.78 -8.05
N SER A 108 18.07 1.02 -7.54
CA SER A 108 19.17 0.05 -7.50
C SER A 108 19.17 -0.85 -6.26
N SER A 109 18.24 -0.64 -5.31
CA SER A 109 18.17 -1.48 -4.10
C SER A 109 17.63 -2.86 -4.44
N SER A 110 18.45 -3.90 -4.18
CA SER A 110 18.01 -5.29 -4.25
C SER A 110 17.03 -5.62 -3.11
N PRO A 111 15.97 -6.41 -3.35
CA PRO A 111 15.12 -6.94 -2.28
C PRO A 111 15.91 -7.65 -1.17
N ASP A 112 16.91 -8.47 -1.53
CA ASP A 112 17.70 -9.23 -0.56
C ASP A 112 18.52 -8.32 0.35
N ALA A 113 19.06 -7.23 -0.19
CA ALA A 113 19.80 -6.24 0.59
C ALA A 113 18.89 -5.53 1.61
N LEU A 114 17.68 -5.16 1.20
CA LEU A 114 16.70 -4.54 2.11
C LEU A 114 16.21 -5.51 3.18
N VAL A 115 16.04 -6.80 2.84
CA VAL A 115 15.69 -7.85 3.81
C VAL A 115 16.82 -8.03 4.82
N HIS A 116 18.07 -8.09 4.35
CA HIS A 116 19.22 -8.22 5.24
C HIS A 116 19.33 -7.02 6.20
N GLU A 117 19.18 -5.79 5.70
CA GLU A 117 19.13 -4.57 6.52
C GLU A 117 17.97 -4.62 7.54
N ALA A 118 16.79 -5.09 7.13
CA ALA A 118 15.64 -5.26 8.01
C ALA A 118 15.94 -6.23 9.16
N LEU A 119 16.57 -7.37 8.88
CA LEU A 119 16.91 -8.39 9.89
C LEU A 119 17.88 -7.86 10.95
N GLN A 120 18.79 -6.95 10.59
CA GLN A 120 19.71 -6.31 11.54
C GLN A 120 19.01 -5.38 12.54
N THR A 121 17.78 -4.93 12.24
CA THR A 121 16.99 -4.09 13.16
C THR A 121 16.19 -4.90 14.16
N LEU A 122 16.06 -6.22 13.95
CA LEU A 122 15.34 -7.08 14.86
C LEU A 122 16.17 -7.31 16.13
N PRO A 123 15.54 -7.30 17.31
CA PRO A 123 16.24 -7.66 18.54
C PRO A 123 16.78 -9.08 18.41
N THR A 124 18.10 -9.24 18.55
CA THR A 124 18.73 -10.56 18.65
C THR A 124 18.39 -11.10 20.04
N ASP A 125 17.80 -12.28 20.10
CA ASP A 125 17.20 -12.86 21.30
C ASP A 125 18.21 -12.96 22.47
N GLN A 126 18.22 -11.95 23.36
CA GLN A 126 18.91 -11.99 24.66
C GLN A 126 18.12 -11.29 25.79
N THR A 127 16.87 -10.88 25.60
CA THR A 127 16.14 -10.10 26.63
C THR A 127 14.68 -10.49 26.86
N VAL A 128 14.26 -11.71 26.49
CA VAL A 128 12.92 -12.24 26.84
C VAL A 128 12.92 -13.04 28.16
N ARG A 129 14.04 -13.19 28.86
CA ARG A 129 14.11 -13.94 30.13
C ARG A 129 14.49 -13.10 31.34
N GLN A 130 13.72 -12.07 31.69
CA GLN A 130 13.61 -11.62 33.09
C GLN A 130 12.19 -11.12 33.35
N GLU A 131 11.27 -12.04 33.65
CA GLU A 131 10.11 -11.70 34.46
C GLU A 131 10.60 -11.41 35.89
N PRO A 132 10.18 -10.32 36.55
CA PRO A 132 10.43 -10.15 37.96
C PRO A 132 9.55 -11.13 38.74
N SER A 133 10.19 -12.02 39.51
CA SER A 133 9.56 -12.87 40.52
C SER A 133 8.75 -12.00 41.48
N ALA A 134 7.46 -12.33 41.63
CA ALA A 134 6.73 -12.06 42.88
C ALA A 134 7.09 -13.14 43.91
#